data_AF-A0A9E3KYW3-F1
#
_entry.id   AF-A0A9E3KYW3-F1
#
_cell.length_a   1.000
_cell.length_b   1.000
_cell.length_c   1.000
_cell.angle_alpha   90.00
_cell.angle_beta   90.00
_cell.angle_gamma   90.00
#
_symmetry.space_group_name_H-M   'P 1'
#
loop_
_entity.id
_entity.type
_entity.pdbx_description
1 polymer ?
#
loop_
_entity_poly.entity_id
_entity_poly.type
_entity_poly.pdbx_seq_one_letter_code
_entity_poly.pdbx_strand_id
1 'polypeptide(L)'
;MKLKLLLVIMLSVGLVIHIYGQQSSPKPILENKAGLIIPDFTKLPDLPREQFAYVPQGGLPLYNAQQQQVATLAKFCPVGKFTDGHMRMFILPTDNPNNCKDVPLAALHHWSDDAYVIPFFENNGGMVRLFNSKSLGTTWVRISDITEKDYLLLSWKDYFISRRSSPVFAVGNGLNLRESPYVDSRRLLTIKGETMHIYLTGFGEDFCEGFWCKVKVTVYQENPCSTQLSKDQNFKTEYEGWIKLIDDTTGLPNVYMNTKGC
;
A
#
# COMPACT_ATOMS: atom_id res chain seq x y z
N MET A 1 55.42 -19.90 -70.21
CA MET A 1 56.23 -20.36 -69.06
C MET A 1 55.62 -19.76 -67.78
N LYS A 2 55.15 -20.61 -66.84
CA LYS A 2 54.47 -20.29 -65.54
C LYS A 2 53.09 -19.63 -65.69
N LEU A 3 51.93 -20.28 -65.49
CA LEU A 3 51.36 -21.05 -64.36
C LEU A 3 51.30 -20.27 -63.03
N LYS A 4 50.06 -19.97 -62.59
CA LYS A 4 49.51 -19.79 -61.22
C LYS A 4 48.44 -18.68 -61.24
N LEU A 5 47.30 -18.73 -60.55
CA LEU A 5 46.66 -19.68 -59.63
C LEU A 5 45.24 -19.10 -59.39
N LEU A 6 44.25 -19.96 -59.17
CA LEU A 6 42.92 -19.62 -58.63
C LEU A 6 43.02 -18.69 -57.40
N LEU A 7 42.09 -17.76 -57.26
CA LEU A 7 41.58 -17.40 -55.94
C LEU A 7 40.06 -17.21 -55.95
N VAL A 8 39.47 -17.84 -54.96
CA VAL A 8 38.08 -18.19 -54.74
C VAL A 8 37.31 -17.02 -54.14
N ILE A 9 36.08 -16.86 -54.61
CA ILE A 9 35.03 -16.00 -54.04
C ILE A 9 34.61 -16.59 -52.69
N MET A 10 34.72 -15.82 -51.61
CA MET A 10 33.87 -15.98 -50.43
C MET A 10 33.50 -14.62 -49.84
N LEU A 11 32.26 -14.20 -50.10
CA LEU A 11 31.56 -13.23 -49.28
C LEU A 11 31.43 -13.78 -47.86
N SER A 12 32.00 -13.09 -46.88
CA SER A 12 31.62 -13.25 -45.48
C SER A 12 31.01 -11.93 -45.01
N VAL A 13 29.69 -11.94 -44.92
CA VAL A 13 28.87 -10.90 -44.30
C VAL A 13 29.14 -10.94 -42.80
N GLY A 14 29.90 -9.96 -42.30
CA GLY A 14 30.09 -9.75 -40.88
C GLY A 14 28.79 -9.20 -40.27
N LEU A 15 27.98 -10.10 -39.71
CA LEU A 15 26.84 -9.77 -38.88
C LEU A 15 27.34 -9.22 -37.54
N VAL A 16 27.35 -7.89 -37.39
CA VAL A 16 27.59 -7.24 -36.10
C VAL A 16 26.33 -7.44 -35.24
N ILE A 17 26.36 -8.46 -34.39
CA ILE A 17 25.37 -8.62 -33.33
C ILE A 17 25.68 -7.57 -32.27
N HIS A 18 24.94 -6.46 -32.29
CA HIS A 18 24.84 -5.56 -31.14
C HIS A 18 24.15 -6.32 -30.02
N ILE A 19 24.95 -6.82 -29.08
CA ILE A 19 24.47 -7.29 -27.78
C ILE A 19 23.99 -6.04 -27.06
N TYR A 20 22.68 -5.79 -27.11
CA TYR A 20 22.01 -4.87 -26.20
C TYR A 20 22.24 -5.40 -24.79
N GLY A 21 23.15 -4.75 -24.06
CA GLY A 21 23.23 -4.90 -22.63
C GLY A 21 21.87 -4.59 -22.05
N GLN A 22 21.30 -5.55 -21.32
CA GLN A 22 20.22 -5.27 -20.38
C GLN A 22 20.77 -4.28 -19.36
N GLN A 23 20.58 -2.99 -19.63
CA GLN A 23 20.55 -1.98 -18.58
C GLN A 23 19.42 -2.39 -17.65
N SER A 24 19.80 -2.91 -16.49
CA SER A 24 18.91 -3.01 -15.36
C SER A 24 18.30 -1.64 -15.15
N SER A 25 16.98 -1.57 -15.37
CA SER A 25 16.19 -0.37 -15.12
C SER A 25 16.50 0.12 -13.70
N PRO A 26 16.75 1.42 -13.49
CA PRO A 26 16.92 1.94 -12.15
C PRO A 26 15.66 1.59 -11.35
N LYS A 27 15.84 0.84 -10.26
CA LYS A 27 14.77 0.55 -9.29
C LYS A 27 14.09 1.89 -8.97
N PRO A 28 12.75 1.99 -9.08
CA PRO A 28 12.07 3.22 -8.77
C PRO A 28 12.41 3.58 -7.33
N ILE A 29 12.98 4.76 -7.13
CA ILE A 29 12.99 5.43 -5.83
C ILE A 29 11.52 5.47 -5.44
N LEU A 30 11.15 4.77 -4.36
CA LEU A 30 9.76 4.78 -3.90
C LEU A 30 9.42 6.25 -3.58
N GLU A 31 8.65 6.92 -4.44
CA GLU A 31 8.10 8.26 -4.16
C GLU A 31 7.25 8.27 -2.87
N ASN A 32 6.85 7.10 -2.42
CA ASN A 32 5.87 6.91 -1.37
C ASN A 32 6.53 6.76 0.00
N LYS A 33 6.41 7.81 0.82
CA LYS A 33 6.88 7.84 2.22
C LYS A 33 6.17 6.81 3.11
N ALA A 34 4.93 6.44 2.79
CA ALA A 34 4.07 5.61 3.64
C ALA A 34 3.18 4.67 2.81
N GLY A 35 2.68 3.61 3.44
CA GLY A 35 1.86 2.60 2.80
C GLY A 35 1.62 1.37 3.68
N LEU A 36 1.52 0.22 3.04
CA LEU A 36 1.16 -1.07 3.61
C LEU A 36 2.20 -2.13 3.25
N ILE A 37 2.45 -3.05 4.17
CA ILE A 37 3.12 -4.32 3.92
C ILE A 37 2.06 -5.39 3.81
N ILE A 38 1.97 -6.03 2.65
CA ILE A 38 0.94 -7.02 2.34
C ILE A 38 1.57 -8.33 1.85
N PRO A 39 0.90 -9.49 2.00
CA PRO A 39 1.34 -10.71 1.35
C PRO A 39 1.37 -10.56 -0.17
N ASP A 40 2.38 -11.13 -0.83
CA ASP A 40 2.33 -11.38 -2.26
C ASP A 40 1.42 -12.58 -2.52
N PHE A 41 0.12 -12.32 -2.73
CA PHE A 41 -0.86 -13.39 -2.97
C PHE A 41 -0.59 -14.21 -4.24
N THR A 42 0.30 -13.77 -5.13
CA THR A 42 0.72 -14.58 -6.29
C THR A 42 1.69 -15.69 -5.88
N LYS A 43 2.47 -15.46 -4.82
CA LYS A 43 3.45 -16.39 -4.27
C LYS A 43 2.96 -17.14 -3.03
N LEU A 44 1.99 -16.54 -2.33
CA LEU A 44 1.36 -17.08 -1.14
C LEU A 44 -0.14 -17.31 -1.39
N PRO A 45 -0.52 -18.13 -2.38
CA PRO A 45 -1.92 -18.33 -2.76
C PRO A 45 -2.74 -19.04 -1.68
N ASP A 46 -2.08 -19.86 -0.85
CA ASP A 46 -2.71 -20.66 0.20
C ASP A 46 -2.83 -19.91 1.53
N LEU A 47 -2.38 -18.65 1.61
CA LEU A 47 -2.61 -17.85 2.81
C LEU A 47 -4.12 -17.66 3.00
N PRO A 48 -4.69 -18.13 4.13
CA PRO A 48 -6.09 -17.92 4.41
C PRO A 48 -6.41 -16.42 4.33
N ARG A 49 -7.46 -16.09 3.58
CA ARG A 49 -7.98 -14.72 3.53
C ARG A 49 -8.56 -14.28 4.88
N GLU A 50 -8.82 -15.24 5.76
CA GLU A 50 -9.30 -15.10 7.13
C GLU A 50 -8.16 -15.06 8.17
N GLN A 51 -6.91 -14.76 7.76
CA GLN A 51 -5.87 -14.45 8.73
C GLN A 51 -6.03 -13.01 9.25
N PHE A 52 -6.52 -12.88 10.49
CA PHE A 52 -6.81 -11.59 11.11
C PHE A 52 -5.64 -10.60 11.17
N ALA A 53 -4.38 -11.03 11.13
CA ALA A 53 -3.28 -10.10 10.86
C ALA A 53 -2.16 -10.83 10.13
N TYR A 54 -1.81 -10.34 8.95
CA TYR A 54 -0.75 -10.91 8.12
C TYR A 54 0.62 -10.55 8.69
N VAL A 55 1.33 -11.59 9.11
CA VAL A 55 2.74 -11.53 9.51
C VAL A 55 3.49 -12.61 8.76
N PRO A 56 4.65 -12.31 8.16
CA PRO A 56 5.48 -13.32 7.56
C PRO A 56 5.82 -14.47 8.51
N GLN A 57 5.93 -15.69 7.98
CA GLN A 57 6.37 -16.83 8.76
C GLN A 57 7.78 -16.56 9.34
N GLY A 58 7.96 -16.89 10.62
CA GLY A 58 9.18 -16.56 11.36
C GLY A 58 9.30 -15.07 11.76
N GLY A 59 8.29 -14.26 11.46
CA GLY A 59 8.25 -12.84 11.81
C GLY A 59 9.10 -11.94 10.92
N LEU A 60 9.10 -10.64 11.23
CA LEU A 60 9.92 -9.62 10.60
C LEU A 60 10.96 -9.09 11.60
N PRO A 61 12.27 -9.15 11.30
CA PRO A 61 13.29 -8.51 12.11
C PRO A 61 13.08 -7.01 12.20
N LEU A 62 13.16 -6.48 13.42
CA LEU A 62 13.03 -5.05 13.72
C LEU A 62 14.38 -4.49 14.14
N TYR A 63 14.76 -3.36 13.56
CA TYR A 63 16.07 -2.74 13.71
C TYR A 63 15.96 -1.36 14.38
N ASN A 64 17.01 -1.00 15.12
CA ASN A 64 17.21 0.36 15.62
C ASN A 64 17.87 1.26 14.56
N ALA A 65 18.13 2.53 14.93
CA ALA A 65 18.79 3.50 14.05
C ALA A 65 20.23 3.11 13.66
N GLN A 66 20.89 2.28 14.48
CA GLN A 66 22.22 1.72 14.22
C GLN A 66 22.17 0.45 13.35
N GLN A 67 21.00 0.11 12.81
CA GLN A 67 20.75 -1.11 12.01
C GLN A 67 21.06 -2.43 12.74
N GLN A 68 21.05 -2.42 14.07
CA GLN A 68 21.13 -3.63 14.88
C GLN A 68 19.71 -4.17 15.08
N GLN A 69 19.54 -5.48 14.94
CA GLN A 69 18.26 -6.12 15.26
C GLN A 69 18.03 -6.01 16.77
N VAL A 70 16.87 -5.45 17.15
CA VAL A 70 16.48 -5.23 18.55
C VAL A 70 15.21 -5.96 18.93
N ALA A 71 14.43 -6.40 17.94
CA ALA A 71 13.22 -7.17 18.16
C ALA A 71 12.84 -7.96 16.90
N THR A 72 11.77 -8.75 17.01
CA THR A 72 11.07 -9.40 15.89
C THR A 72 9.58 -9.12 16.02
N LEU A 73 8.94 -8.64 14.95
CA LEU A 73 7.48 -8.60 14.85
C LEU A 73 6.99 -10.00 14.51
N ALA A 74 6.20 -10.61 15.39
CA ALA A 74 5.76 -11.99 15.26
C ALA A 74 4.27 -12.16 15.57
N LYS A 75 3.72 -13.30 15.16
CA LYS A 75 2.32 -13.66 15.40
C LYS A 75 2.05 -14.10 16.84
N PHE A 76 3.03 -14.71 17.48
CA PHE A 76 2.87 -15.34 18.79
C PHE A 76 3.85 -14.78 19.82
N CYS A 77 3.37 -14.62 21.04
CA CYS A 77 4.21 -14.35 22.20
C CYS A 77 4.51 -15.66 22.96
N PRO A 78 5.77 -15.95 23.32
CA PRO A 78 6.15 -17.21 23.98
C PRO A 78 5.50 -17.47 25.34
N VAL A 79 5.22 -16.42 26.13
CA VAL A 79 4.50 -16.55 27.41
C VAL A 79 3.01 -16.39 27.17
N GLY A 80 2.32 -17.53 27.07
CA GLY A 80 0.91 -17.68 26.69
C GLY A 80 -0.11 -16.99 27.60
N LYS A 81 -0.18 -15.66 27.54
CA LYS A 81 -1.28 -14.86 28.11
C LYS A 81 -2.41 -14.59 27.12
N PHE A 82 -2.23 -14.94 25.85
CA PHE A 82 -3.15 -14.61 24.77
C PHE A 82 -3.57 -15.90 24.06
N THR A 83 -4.78 -16.37 24.36
CA THR A 83 -5.36 -17.59 23.78
C THR A 83 -6.07 -17.33 22.44
N ASP A 84 -6.19 -16.07 22.01
CA ASP A 84 -6.80 -15.65 20.73
C ASP A 84 -5.75 -15.33 19.65
N GLY A 85 -4.62 -16.05 19.64
CA GLY A 85 -3.41 -15.76 18.83
C GLY A 85 -3.62 -15.56 17.33
N HIS A 86 -4.83 -15.80 16.82
CA HIS A 86 -5.24 -15.47 15.46
C HIS A 86 -5.36 -13.95 15.22
N MET A 87 -5.73 -13.13 16.22
CA MET A 87 -6.00 -11.68 16.05
C MET A 87 -4.84 -10.74 16.38
N ARG A 88 -3.74 -11.26 16.91
CA ARG A 88 -2.69 -10.42 17.49
C ARG A 88 -1.41 -10.42 16.69
N MET A 89 -0.61 -9.40 16.98
CA MET A 89 0.79 -9.31 16.61
C MET A 89 1.56 -8.83 17.83
N PHE A 90 2.82 -9.25 17.91
CA PHE A 90 3.67 -8.93 19.04
C PHE A 90 5.02 -8.45 18.57
N ILE A 91 5.56 -7.47 19.27
CA ILE A 91 6.97 -7.10 19.18
C ILE A 91 7.71 -7.91 20.25
N LEU A 92 8.61 -8.79 19.83
CA LEU A 92 9.42 -9.66 20.68
C LEU A 92 10.82 -9.06 20.80
N PRO A 93 11.20 -8.45 21.94
CA PRO A 93 12.55 -7.94 22.14
C PRO A 93 13.60 -9.06 22.04
N THR A 94 14.74 -8.76 21.43
CA THR A 94 15.83 -9.74 21.26
C THR A 94 16.49 -10.12 22.58
N ASP A 95 16.56 -9.19 23.54
CA ASP A 95 17.14 -9.39 24.87
C ASP A 95 16.26 -10.28 25.76
N ASN A 96 14.94 -10.20 25.63
CA ASN A 96 13.99 -11.05 26.34
C ASN A 96 12.68 -11.23 25.55
N PRO A 97 12.56 -12.29 24.72
CA PRO A 97 11.35 -12.56 23.94
C PRO A 97 10.09 -12.81 24.78
N ASN A 98 10.24 -13.19 26.06
CA ASN A 98 9.11 -13.36 26.98
C ASN A 98 8.52 -12.01 27.41
N ASN A 99 9.23 -10.90 27.23
CA ASN A 99 8.72 -9.55 27.47
C ASN A 99 8.11 -8.93 26.19
N CYS A 100 7.29 -9.72 25.50
CA CYS A 100 6.64 -9.29 24.27
C CYS A 100 5.69 -8.11 24.51
N LYS A 101 5.56 -7.23 23.51
CA LYS A 101 4.59 -6.14 23.51
C LYS A 101 3.49 -6.42 22.51
N ASP A 102 2.24 -6.35 22.95
CA ASP A 102 1.08 -6.46 22.07
C ASP A 102 1.02 -5.26 21.11
N VAL A 103 0.80 -5.54 19.83
CA VAL A 103 0.53 -4.53 18.81
C VAL A 103 -0.98 -4.39 18.72
N PRO A 104 -1.55 -3.27 19.19
CA PRO A 104 -3.00 -3.09 19.19
C PRO A 104 -3.53 -3.08 17.76
N LEU A 105 -4.72 -3.63 17.56
CA LEU A 105 -5.39 -3.68 16.26
C LEU A 105 -5.54 -2.30 15.61
N ALA A 106 -5.72 -1.25 16.43
CA ALA A 106 -5.80 0.14 15.99
C ALA A 106 -4.48 0.68 15.37
N ALA A 107 -3.35 -0.02 15.56
CA ALA A 107 -2.10 0.29 14.89
C ALA A 107 -1.99 -0.38 13.50
N LEU A 108 -2.96 -1.19 13.11
CA LEU A 108 -3.00 -1.95 11.86
C LEU A 108 -4.03 -1.38 10.90
N HIS A 109 -3.88 -1.71 9.62
CA HIS A 109 -4.83 -1.32 8.59
C HIS A 109 -5.75 -2.48 8.23
N HIS A 110 -7.05 -2.23 8.21
CA HIS A 110 -8.04 -3.23 7.83
C HIS A 110 -8.01 -3.46 6.31
N TRP A 111 -7.73 -4.69 5.89
CA TRP A 111 -7.53 -5.06 4.49
C TRP A 111 -8.77 -5.67 3.85
N SER A 112 -9.47 -6.55 4.55
CA SER A 112 -10.72 -7.22 4.12
C SER A 112 -11.48 -7.70 5.35
N ASP A 113 -12.71 -8.22 5.19
CA ASP A 113 -13.63 -8.69 6.25
C ASP A 113 -12.97 -8.97 7.59
N ASP A 114 -12.06 -9.95 7.62
CA ASP A 114 -11.31 -10.37 8.80
C ASP A 114 -9.80 -10.41 8.57
N ALA A 115 -9.23 -9.44 7.85
CA ALA A 115 -7.78 -9.36 7.65
C ALA A 115 -7.22 -7.97 7.92
N TYR A 116 -6.08 -7.93 8.60
CA TYR A 116 -5.33 -6.71 8.86
C TYR A 116 -3.91 -6.82 8.32
N VAL A 117 -3.36 -5.70 7.86
CA VAL A 117 -2.02 -5.58 7.30
C VAL A 117 -1.22 -4.51 8.04
N ILE A 118 0.10 -4.56 7.89
CA ILE A 118 1.04 -3.73 8.66
C ILE A 118 1.25 -2.40 7.90
N PRO A 119 0.85 -1.25 8.44
CA PRO A 119 1.19 0.03 7.83
C PRO A 119 2.65 0.41 8.09
N PHE A 120 3.27 1.11 7.14
CA PHE A 120 4.55 1.78 7.30
C PHE A 120 4.40 3.29 7.05
N PHE A 121 5.19 4.09 7.76
CA PHE A 121 5.01 5.55 7.83
C PHE A 121 6.17 6.35 7.24
N GLU A 122 7.34 5.73 7.16
CA GLU A 122 8.53 6.32 6.57
C GLU A 122 9.26 5.28 5.73
N ASN A 123 9.89 5.74 4.66
CA ASN A 123 10.75 4.96 3.78
C ASN A 123 12.00 5.76 3.48
N ASN A 124 13.18 5.17 3.71
CA ASN A 124 14.48 5.81 3.45
C ASN A 124 15.28 5.14 2.32
N GLY A 125 14.62 4.35 1.46
CA GLY A 125 15.23 3.71 0.29
C GLY A 125 15.83 2.32 0.54
N GLY A 126 15.89 1.87 1.79
CA GLY A 126 16.30 0.50 2.14
C GLY A 126 15.55 -0.09 3.32
N MET A 127 14.93 0.76 4.14
CA MET A 127 14.17 0.37 5.31
C MET A 127 12.88 1.19 5.40
N VAL A 128 11.89 0.61 6.06
CA VAL A 128 10.64 1.27 6.39
C VAL A 128 10.38 1.28 7.89
N ARG A 129 9.84 2.39 8.40
CA ARG A 129 9.46 2.52 9.81
C ARG A 129 8.07 1.95 10.02
N LEU A 130 7.97 0.95 10.89
CA LEU A 130 6.69 0.38 11.29
C LEU A 130 6.15 1.14 12.50
N PHE A 131 4.84 1.40 12.47
CA PHE A 131 4.08 2.09 13.51
C PHE A 131 4.47 3.55 13.76
N ASN A 132 3.46 4.39 13.99
CA ASN A 132 3.65 5.81 14.33
C ASN A 132 3.53 6.09 15.84
N SER A 133 3.51 5.05 16.68
CA SER A 133 3.31 5.19 18.13
C SER A 133 4.63 5.10 18.89
N LYS A 134 4.88 6.08 19.79
CA LYS A 134 6.00 6.03 20.74
C LYS A 134 5.97 4.78 21.62
N SER A 135 4.78 4.24 21.94
CA SER A 135 4.65 3.04 22.81
C SER A 135 5.15 1.75 22.14
N LEU A 136 5.09 1.70 20.80
CA LEU A 136 5.58 0.58 19.99
C LEU A 136 7.05 0.74 19.58
N GLY A 137 7.65 1.89 19.93
CA GLY A 137 9.04 2.22 19.60
C GLY A 137 9.22 2.78 18.20
N THR A 138 10.46 3.14 17.87
CA THR A 138 10.87 3.68 16.56
C THR A 138 11.67 2.62 15.79
N THR A 139 11.06 1.47 15.56
CA THR A 139 11.73 0.34 14.90
C THR A 139 11.53 0.36 13.39
N TRP A 140 12.56 -0.08 12.68
CA TRP A 140 12.61 -0.14 11.23
C TRP A 140 12.69 -1.59 10.75
N VAL A 141 12.23 -1.86 9.54
CA VAL A 141 12.36 -3.16 8.87
C VAL A 141 13.06 -2.96 7.54
N ARG A 142 13.99 -3.84 7.18
CA ARG A 142 14.62 -3.79 5.86
C ARG A 142 13.63 -4.22 4.80
N ILE A 143 13.63 -3.52 3.67
CA ILE A 143 12.81 -3.89 2.53
C ILE A 143 13.17 -5.30 2.03
N SER A 144 14.45 -5.68 2.09
CA SER A 144 14.92 -7.04 1.77
C SER A 144 14.19 -8.10 2.59
N ASP A 145 14.11 -7.93 3.91
CA ASP A 145 13.51 -8.92 4.82
C ASP A 145 12.00 -9.09 4.58
N ILE A 146 11.34 -8.03 4.08
CA ILE A 146 9.93 -8.09 3.66
C ILE A 146 9.83 -8.93 2.38
N THR A 147 10.64 -8.60 1.37
CA THR A 147 10.56 -9.23 0.05
C THR A 147 11.04 -10.68 0.01
N GLU A 148 12.06 -11.03 0.81
CA GLU A 148 12.58 -12.40 0.94
C GLU A 148 11.58 -13.35 1.59
N LYS A 149 10.55 -12.79 2.25
CA LYS A 149 9.46 -13.55 2.86
C LYS A 149 8.18 -13.50 2.05
N ASP A 150 8.27 -13.11 0.77
CA ASP A 150 7.16 -13.03 -0.18
C ASP A 150 6.05 -12.05 0.25
N TYR A 151 6.46 -10.92 0.84
CA TYR A 151 5.60 -9.77 1.09
C TYR A 151 6.02 -8.60 0.20
N LEU A 152 5.07 -7.71 -0.06
CA LEU A 152 5.23 -6.53 -0.90
C LEU A 152 5.01 -5.27 -0.09
N LEU A 153 5.69 -4.20 -0.51
CA LEU A 153 5.36 -2.85 -0.08
C LEU A 153 4.39 -2.25 -1.11
N LEU A 154 3.23 -1.83 -0.63
CA LEU A 154 2.21 -1.16 -1.42
C LEU A 154 2.03 0.25 -0.89
N SER A 155 2.15 1.27 -1.73
CA SER A 155 1.85 2.63 -1.26
C SER A 155 0.37 2.82 -1.00
N TRP A 156 0.01 3.83 -0.20
CA TRP A 156 -1.40 4.17 -0.02
C TRP A 156 -2.08 4.53 -1.35
N LYS A 157 -1.37 5.24 -2.24
CA LYS A 157 -1.85 5.58 -3.57
C LYS A 157 -2.18 4.30 -4.36
N ASP A 158 -1.23 3.38 -4.47
CA ASP A 158 -1.40 2.12 -5.22
C ASP A 158 -2.49 1.24 -4.59
N TYR A 159 -2.60 1.24 -3.26
CA TYR A 159 -3.68 0.56 -2.55
C TYR A 159 -5.06 1.03 -3.01
N PHE A 160 -5.33 2.34 -3.00
CA PHE A 160 -6.63 2.85 -3.44
C PHE A 160 -6.86 2.67 -4.94
N ILE A 161 -5.82 2.80 -5.78
CA ILE A 161 -5.92 2.55 -7.24
C ILE A 161 -6.32 1.11 -7.54
N SER A 162 -5.71 0.16 -6.83
CA SER A 162 -5.99 -1.28 -7.00
C SER A 162 -7.43 -1.64 -6.66
N ARG A 163 -8.12 -0.77 -5.91
CA ARG A 163 -9.48 -0.95 -5.40
C ARG A 163 -10.45 0.14 -5.85
N ARG A 164 -10.13 0.85 -6.93
CA ARG A 164 -10.90 2.00 -7.44
C ARG A 164 -12.37 1.73 -7.78
N SER A 165 -12.75 0.46 -7.96
CA SER A 165 -14.15 0.04 -8.14
C SER A 165 -14.98 0.12 -6.86
N SER A 166 -14.33 0.18 -5.69
CA SER A 166 -14.98 0.31 -4.39
C SER A 166 -15.03 1.79 -3.98
N PRO A 167 -16.14 2.25 -3.39
CA PRO A 167 -16.20 3.60 -2.86
C PRO A 167 -15.24 3.74 -1.67
N VAL A 168 -14.65 4.93 -1.57
CA VAL A 168 -13.98 5.39 -0.35
C VAL A 168 -14.77 6.53 0.27
N PHE A 169 -14.55 6.74 1.56
CA PHE A 169 -15.30 7.66 2.40
C PHE A 169 -14.34 8.61 3.10
N ALA A 170 -14.76 9.87 3.30
CA ALA A 170 -13.95 10.87 3.98
C ALA A 170 -13.79 10.53 5.48
N VAL A 171 -12.58 10.64 6.02
CA VAL A 171 -12.31 10.44 7.44
C VAL A 171 -12.70 11.68 8.26
N GLY A 172 -13.18 11.47 9.48
CA GLY A 172 -13.36 12.51 10.49
C GLY A 172 -14.32 13.63 10.08
N ASN A 173 -13.84 14.88 10.06
CA ASN A 173 -14.66 16.06 9.81
C ASN A 173 -15.04 16.28 8.32
N GLY A 174 -14.58 15.41 7.42
CA GLY A 174 -14.84 15.49 5.98
C GLY A 174 -13.62 15.86 5.14
N LEU A 175 -13.80 15.79 3.82
CA LEU A 175 -12.75 16.03 2.82
C LEU A 175 -13.23 17.04 1.77
N ASN A 176 -12.43 18.04 1.45
CA ASN A 176 -12.80 19.04 0.44
C ASN A 176 -12.56 18.49 -0.97
N LEU A 177 -13.59 18.54 -1.82
CA LEU A 177 -13.45 18.37 -3.27
C LEU A 177 -13.10 19.72 -3.89
N ARG A 178 -12.12 19.74 -4.80
CA ARG A 178 -11.62 20.96 -5.43
C ARG A 178 -11.55 20.84 -6.94
N GLU A 179 -11.53 21.97 -7.63
CA GLU A 179 -11.38 22.02 -9.10
C GLU A 179 -9.98 21.60 -9.57
N SER A 180 -8.95 21.76 -8.73
CA SER A 180 -7.54 21.47 -9.05
C SER A 180 -6.79 20.89 -7.85
N PRO A 181 -5.62 20.24 -8.02
CA PRO A 181 -4.89 19.53 -6.96
C PRO A 181 -4.12 20.46 -6.00
N TYR A 182 -4.71 21.59 -5.60
CA TYR A 182 -4.07 22.59 -4.76
C TYR A 182 -5.00 23.07 -3.64
N VAL A 183 -4.42 23.45 -2.50
CA VAL A 183 -5.17 23.82 -1.28
C VAL A 183 -5.93 25.13 -1.41
N ASP A 184 -5.49 26.01 -2.31
CA ASP A 184 -6.07 27.31 -2.63
C ASP A 184 -7.04 27.26 -3.82
N SER A 185 -7.06 26.15 -4.58
CA SER A 185 -8.04 25.93 -5.65
C SER A 185 -9.48 25.99 -5.13
N ARG A 186 -10.41 26.45 -5.98
CA ARG A 186 -11.83 26.57 -5.65
C ARG A 186 -12.37 25.25 -5.09
N ARG A 187 -12.97 25.35 -3.91
CA ARG A 187 -13.70 24.24 -3.29
C ARG A 187 -15.06 24.08 -3.99
N LEU A 188 -15.31 22.89 -4.52
CA LEU A 188 -16.59 22.49 -5.11
C LEU A 188 -17.60 22.10 -4.04
N LEU A 189 -17.20 21.20 -3.13
CA LEU A 189 -18.00 20.81 -1.97
C LEU A 189 -17.12 20.27 -0.84
N THR A 190 -17.73 20.06 0.33
CA THR A 190 -17.12 19.30 1.44
C THR A 190 -17.81 17.95 1.57
N ILE A 191 -17.08 16.88 1.30
CA ILE A 191 -17.55 15.50 1.33
C ILE A 191 -17.62 15.02 2.78
N LYS A 192 -18.79 14.54 3.23
CA LYS A 192 -19.02 14.08 4.60
C LYS A 192 -20.05 12.95 4.66
N GLY A 193 -19.86 12.06 5.64
CA GLY A 193 -20.81 10.99 5.94
C GLY A 193 -20.84 9.89 4.88
N GLU A 194 -21.79 8.98 5.04
CA GLU A 194 -21.88 7.74 4.26
C GLU A 194 -22.77 7.87 3.01
N THR A 195 -23.44 9.01 2.82
CA THR A 195 -24.26 9.28 1.62
C THR A 195 -23.46 9.86 0.46
N MET A 196 -22.16 10.10 0.63
CA MET A 196 -21.27 10.63 -0.40
C MET A 196 -20.15 9.65 -0.68
N HIS A 197 -20.28 8.91 -1.78
CA HIS A 197 -19.31 7.91 -2.19
C HIS A 197 -18.26 8.53 -3.10
N ILE A 198 -16.98 8.29 -2.80
CA ILE A 198 -15.86 8.78 -3.59
C ILE A 198 -15.29 7.61 -4.41
N TYR A 199 -15.16 7.80 -5.72
CA TYR A 199 -14.56 6.83 -6.64
C TYR A 199 -13.35 7.44 -7.33
N LEU A 200 -12.21 6.76 -7.31
CA LEU A 200 -11.04 7.17 -8.09
C LEU A 200 -11.34 6.97 -9.59
N THR A 201 -11.05 7.98 -10.42
CA THR A 201 -11.46 7.98 -11.83
C THR A 201 -10.43 7.41 -12.80
N GLY A 202 -9.22 7.06 -12.34
CA GLY A 202 -8.13 6.65 -13.22
C GLY A 202 -7.10 5.72 -12.57
N PHE A 203 -6.07 5.41 -13.36
CA PHE A 203 -4.85 4.71 -12.99
C PHE A 203 -3.67 5.33 -13.77
N GLY A 204 -2.43 5.22 -13.28
CA GLY A 204 -1.24 5.86 -13.88
C GLY A 204 -0.85 7.22 -13.28
N GLU A 205 -0.05 8.02 -14.00
CA GLU A 205 0.49 9.28 -13.45
C GLU A 205 -0.45 10.48 -13.67
N ASP A 206 -1.33 10.45 -14.68
CA ASP A 206 -2.10 11.63 -15.10
C ASP A 206 -3.36 11.93 -14.25
N PHE A 207 -3.67 11.05 -13.30
CA PHE A 207 -4.87 11.15 -12.47
C PHE A 207 -4.56 11.44 -10.99
N CYS A 208 -3.30 11.34 -10.56
CA CYS A 208 -2.85 11.82 -9.27
C CYS A 208 -1.65 12.76 -9.42
N GLU A 209 -1.69 13.91 -8.75
CA GLU A 209 -0.59 14.87 -8.67
C GLU A 209 -0.14 14.99 -7.22
N GLY A 210 1.03 14.42 -6.91
CA GLY A 210 1.52 14.32 -5.53
C GLY A 210 0.53 13.58 -4.63
N PHE A 211 -0.02 14.30 -3.65
CA PHE A 211 -0.98 13.76 -2.67
C PHE A 211 -2.45 13.89 -3.09
N TRP A 212 -2.70 14.45 -4.27
CA TRP A 212 -4.03 14.71 -4.78
C TRP A 212 -4.40 13.73 -5.87
N CYS A 213 -5.65 13.30 -5.91
CA CYS A 213 -6.14 12.41 -6.96
C CYS A 213 -7.50 12.87 -7.48
N LYS A 214 -7.70 12.70 -8.79
CA LYS A 214 -9.00 12.90 -9.44
C LYS A 214 -9.99 11.85 -8.97
N VAL A 215 -11.18 12.32 -8.65
CA VAL A 215 -12.27 11.49 -8.18
C VAL A 215 -13.60 11.93 -8.75
N LYS A 216 -14.54 11.00 -8.75
CA LYS A 216 -15.96 11.22 -8.92
C LYS A 216 -16.63 11.02 -7.58
N VAL A 217 -17.48 11.96 -7.19
CA VAL A 217 -18.26 11.88 -5.96
C VAL A 217 -19.73 11.72 -6.33
N THR A 218 -20.30 10.58 -6.00
CA THR A 218 -21.74 10.33 -6.16
C THR A 218 -22.43 10.63 -4.83
N VAL A 219 -23.42 11.51 -4.87
CA VAL A 219 -24.21 11.89 -3.71
C VAL A 219 -25.56 11.21 -3.77
N TYR A 220 -25.95 10.58 -2.67
CA TYR A 220 -27.23 9.89 -2.51
C TYR A 220 -28.18 10.64 -1.58
N GLN A 221 -29.47 10.34 -1.68
CA GLN A 221 -30.51 10.86 -0.78
C GLN A 221 -30.42 10.18 0.60
N GLU A 222 -30.26 8.86 0.60
CA GLU A 222 -30.10 7.99 1.76
C GLU A 222 -28.85 7.11 1.61
N ASN A 223 -28.38 6.51 2.70
CA ASN A 223 -27.24 5.58 2.65
C ASN A 223 -27.60 4.38 1.73
N PRO A 224 -26.84 4.12 0.66
CA PRO A 224 -27.13 3.03 -0.28
C PRO A 224 -27.18 1.64 0.35
N CYS A 225 -26.54 1.43 1.50
CA CYS A 225 -26.53 0.15 2.21
C CYS A 225 -27.80 -0.13 3.03
N SER A 226 -28.61 0.90 3.34
CA SER A 226 -29.75 0.78 4.26
C SER A 226 -31.08 1.28 3.70
N THR A 227 -31.08 1.78 2.47
CA THR A 227 -32.27 2.36 1.84
C THR A 227 -33.15 1.31 1.16
N GLN A 228 -34.44 1.61 1.02
CA GLN A 228 -35.37 0.85 0.18
C GLN A 228 -35.55 1.47 -1.21
N LEU A 229 -34.97 2.64 -1.45
CA LEU A 229 -35.03 3.32 -2.75
C LEU A 229 -34.23 2.55 -3.79
N SER A 230 -34.69 2.56 -5.04
CA SER A 230 -33.88 2.07 -6.15
C SER A 230 -32.64 2.95 -6.34
N LYS A 231 -31.62 2.45 -7.05
CA LYS A 231 -30.39 3.22 -7.31
C LYS A 231 -30.67 4.59 -7.96
N ASP A 232 -31.58 4.63 -8.92
CA ASP A 232 -31.94 5.86 -9.64
C ASP A 232 -32.77 6.82 -8.77
N GLN A 233 -33.62 6.29 -7.90
CA GLN A 233 -34.37 7.09 -6.93
C GLN A 233 -33.48 7.64 -5.83
N ASN A 234 -32.51 6.85 -5.38
CA ASN A 234 -31.59 7.26 -4.32
C ASN A 234 -30.48 8.20 -4.81
N PHE A 235 -30.26 8.26 -6.13
CA PHE A 235 -29.30 9.18 -6.72
C PHE A 235 -29.73 10.64 -6.53
N LYS A 236 -28.79 11.52 -6.15
CA LYS A 236 -29.02 12.95 -6.04
C LYS A 236 -28.24 13.75 -7.07
N THR A 237 -26.92 13.57 -7.13
CA THR A 237 -26.05 14.32 -8.05
C THR A 237 -24.65 13.70 -8.09
N GLU A 238 -23.83 14.11 -9.07
CA GLU A 238 -22.40 13.78 -9.13
C GLU A 238 -21.53 15.03 -9.25
N TYR A 239 -20.33 14.94 -8.71
CA TYR A 239 -19.27 15.93 -8.90
C TYR A 239 -17.99 15.23 -9.34
N GLU A 240 -17.21 15.90 -10.18
CA GLU A 240 -15.85 15.49 -10.51
C GLU A 240 -14.88 16.57 -10.03
N GLY A 241 -13.72 16.14 -9.55
CA GLY A 241 -12.69 17.06 -9.06
C GLY A 241 -11.54 16.32 -8.40
N TRP A 242 -10.81 17.04 -7.56
CA TRP A 242 -9.62 16.56 -6.87
C TRP A 242 -9.84 16.51 -5.37
N ILE A 243 -9.38 15.43 -4.75
CA ILE A 243 -9.27 15.33 -3.30
C ILE A 243 -7.82 15.16 -2.91
N LYS A 244 -7.47 15.64 -1.72
CA LYS A 244 -6.19 15.34 -1.09
C LYS A 244 -6.27 13.94 -0.49
N LEU A 245 -5.97 12.92 -1.30
CA LEU A 245 -6.11 11.52 -0.93
C LEU A 245 -5.25 11.17 0.28
N ILE A 246 -4.01 11.68 0.29
CA ILE A 246 -3.03 11.45 1.36
C ILE A 246 -2.74 12.77 2.08
N ASP A 247 -2.70 12.74 3.39
CA ASP A 247 -2.28 13.87 4.19
C ASP A 247 -0.75 14.03 4.10
N ASP A 248 -0.28 15.22 3.71
CA ASP A 248 1.14 15.51 3.49
C ASP A 248 1.94 15.70 4.79
N THR A 249 1.25 15.86 5.92
CA THR A 249 1.86 16.03 7.25
C THR A 249 2.09 14.69 7.93
N THR A 250 1.13 13.78 7.82
CA THR A 250 1.13 12.47 8.49
C THR A 250 1.50 11.32 7.57
N GLY A 251 1.39 11.50 6.25
CA GLY A 251 1.54 10.43 5.25
C GLY A 251 0.39 9.43 5.24
N LEU A 252 -0.68 9.69 5.99
CA LEU A 252 -1.85 8.81 6.11
C LEU A 252 -2.97 9.18 5.13
N PRO A 253 -3.83 8.24 4.75
CA PRO A 253 -5.00 8.54 3.94
C PRO A 253 -5.99 9.47 4.65
N ASN A 254 -6.57 10.42 3.91
CA ASN A 254 -7.75 11.20 4.34
C ASN A 254 -9.07 10.49 4.05
N VAL A 255 -8.99 9.26 3.53
CA VAL A 255 -10.13 8.42 3.18
C VAL A 255 -9.99 7.04 3.79
N TYR A 256 -11.11 6.37 4.00
CA TYR A 256 -11.14 4.96 4.36
C TYR A 256 -12.03 4.18 3.39
N MET A 257 -11.85 2.88 3.35
CA MET A 257 -12.69 1.97 2.57
C MET A 257 -13.49 1.11 3.53
N ASN A 258 -14.81 1.04 3.32
CA ASN A 258 -15.60 0.02 4.00
C ASN A 258 -15.39 -1.32 3.28
N THR A 259 -14.52 -2.15 3.84
CA THR A 259 -14.16 -3.45 3.26
C THR A 259 -15.17 -4.56 3.57
N LYS A 260 -16.09 -4.33 4.52
CA LYS A 260 -17.18 -5.27 4.86
C LYS A 260 -18.36 -5.20 3.89
N GLY A 261 -18.32 -4.28 2.94
CA GLY A 261 -19.42 -4.00 2.04
C GLY A 261 -20.60 -3.31 2.73
N CYS A 262 -21.69 -3.24 1.96
CA CYS A 262 -23.03 -3.36 2.52
C CYS A 262 -23.27 -4.87 2.74
#